data_AF-A0A1C3NZF4-F1
#
_entry.id   AF-A0A1C3NZF4-F1
#
_cell.length_a   1.000
_cell.length_b   1.000
_cell.length_c   1.000
_cell.angle_alpha   90.00
_cell.angle_beta   90.00
_cell.angle_gamma   90.00
#
_symmetry.space_group_name_H-M   'P 1'
#
loop_
_entity.id
_entity.type
_entity.pdbx_description
1 polymer ?
#
loop_
_entity_poly.entity_id
_entity_poly.type
_entity_poly.pdbx_seq_one_letter_code
_entity_poly.pdbx_strand_id
1 'polypeptide(L)' 'MIPLGRGGTPAEAAGAVYLLCTSESDYISGQTVICGGGFSM' A
#
# COMPACT_ATOMS: atom_id res chain seq x y z
N MET A 1 15.64 -3.84 5.57
CA MET A 1 14.97 -4.89 6.38
C MET A 1 13.47 -4.68 6.26
N ILE A 2 12.68 -5.70 5.97
CA ILE A 2 11.21 -5.58 5.88
C ILE A 2 10.62 -5.96 7.24
N PRO A 3 9.94 -5.06 7.97
CA PRO A 3 9.38 -5.36 9.30
C PRO A 3 8.37 -6.51 9.32
N LEU A 4 7.60 -6.69 8.25
CA LEU A 4 6.70 -7.83 8.07
C LEU A 4 7.43 -9.19 7.95
N GLY A 5 8.76 -9.19 7.85
CA GLY A 5 9.59 -10.40 7.84
C GLY A 5 9.62 -11.16 6.52
N ARG A 6 8.95 -10.68 5.47
CA ARG A 6 8.95 -11.27 4.13
C ARG A 6 8.83 -10.23 3.02
N GLY A 7 9.20 -10.60 1.80
CA GLY A 7 8.86 -9.85 0.61
C GLY A 7 7.35 -9.81 0.35
N GLY A 8 6.87 -8.72 -0.23
CA GLY A 8 5.51 -8.60 -0.74
C GLY A 8 5.33 -9.33 -2.07
N THR A 9 4.08 -9.56 -2.45
CA THR A 9 3.68 -10.14 -3.73
C THR A 9 3.05 -9.09 -4.65
N PRO A 10 3.01 -9.31 -5.98
CA PRO A 10 2.34 -8.39 -6.91
C PRO A 10 0.85 -8.17 -6.58
N ALA A 11 0.17 -9.19 -6.06
CA ALA A 11 -1.25 -9.09 -5.69
C ALA A 11 -1.47 -8.13 -4.52
N GLU A 12 -0.56 -8.10 -3.54
CA GLU A 12 -0.63 -7.15 -2.41
C GLU A 12 -0.41 -5.71 -2.87
N ALA A 13 0.51 -5.48 -3.81
CA ALA A 13 0.70 -4.17 -4.42
C ALA A 13 -0.55 -3.74 -5.22
N ALA A 14 -1.17 -4.64 -5.98
CA ALA A 14 -2.42 -4.37 -6.68
C ALA A 14 -3.56 -4.04 -5.71
N GLY A 15 -3.61 -4.67 -4.54
CA GLY A 15 -4.56 -4.36 -3.48
C GLY A 15 -4.45 -2.91 -2.97
N ALA A 16 -3.22 -2.40 -2.83
CA ALA A 16 -3.00 -1.00 -2.44
C ALA A 16 -3.46 0.00 -3.51
N VAL A 17 -3.32 -0.35 -4.80
CA VAL A 17 -3.86 0.45 -5.90
C VAL A 17 -5.38 0.38 -5.92
N TYR A 18 -5.95 -0.82 -5.78
CA TYR A 18 -7.40 -1.03 -5.73
C TYR A 18 -8.04 -0.21 -4.61
N LEU A 19 -7.41 -0.11 -3.44
CA LEU A 19 -7.88 0.74 -2.34
C LEU A 19 -8.14 2.18 -2.80
N LEU A 20 -7.25 2.77 -3.60
CA LEU A 20 -7.39 4.13 -4.14
C LEU A 20 -8.49 4.26 -5.21
N CYS A 21 -9.10 3.16 -5.62
CA CYS A 21 -10.26 3.12 -6.50
C CYS A 21 -11.58 2.86 -5.75
N THR A 22 -11.52 2.67 -4.43
CA THR A 22 -12.71 2.46 -3.58
C THR A 22 -13.18 3.76 -2.96
N SER A 23 -14.49 3.87 -2.70
CA SER A 23 -15.12 5.03 -2.05
C SER A 23 -14.56 5.35 -0.67
N GLU A 24 -14.05 4.33 0.03
CA GLU A 24 -13.44 4.43 1.35
C GLU A 24 -12.16 5.30 1.33
N SER A 25 -11.58 5.50 0.14
CA SER A 25 -10.39 6.32 -0.07
C SER A 25 -10.69 7.74 -0.58
N ASP A 26 -11.95 8.16 -0.69
CA ASP A 26 -12.35 9.43 -1.33
C ASP A 26 -11.70 10.69 -0.72
N TYR A 27 -11.26 10.62 0.55
CA TYR A 27 -10.57 11.73 1.23
C TYR A 27 -9.04 11.56 1.32
N ILE A 28 -8.47 10.54 0.68
CA ILE A 28 -7.01 10.30 0.60
C ILE A 28 -6.50 10.95 -0.70
N SER A 29 -6.36 12.27 -0.68
CA SER A 29 -5.88 13.04 -1.84
C SER A 29 -4.55 13.74 -1.54
N GLY A 30 -3.65 13.74 -2.53
CA GLY A 30 -2.31 14.33 -2.43
C GLY A 30 -1.37 13.60 -1.46
N GLN A 31 -1.70 12.36 -1.07
CA GLN A 31 -0.91 11.56 -0.14
C GLN A 31 -0.20 10.41 -0.86
N THR A 32 0.90 9.93 -0.27
CA THR A 32 1.61 8.73 -0.74
C THR A 32 1.24 7.54 0.13
N VAL A 33 0.63 6.51 -0.47
CA VAL A 33 0.33 5.24 0.21
C VAL A 33 1.45 4.24 -0.06
N ILE A 34 2.16 3.81 0.97
CA ILE A 34 3.33 2.93 0.86
C ILE A 34 2.94 1.47 1.13
N CYS A 35 2.93 0.66 0.08
CA CYS A 35 2.75 -0.80 0.17
C CYS A 35 4.09 -1.51 0.49
N GLY A 36 4.68 -1.21 1.66
CA GLY A 36 6.06 -1.58 1.99
C GLY A 36 6.24 -2.71 3.01
N GLY A 37 5.17 -3.31 3.53
CA GLY A 37 5.29 -4.28 4.63
C GLY A 37 5.98 -3.71 5.88
N GLY A 38 5.75 -2.42 6.17
CA GLY A 38 6.39 -1.66 7.24
C GLY A 38 7.73 -1.01 6.87
N PHE A 39 8.27 -1.26 5.67
CA PHE A 39 9.46 -0.56 5.18
C PHE A 39 9.06 0.77 4.52
N SER A 40 9.68 1.87 4.96
CA SER A 40 9.56 3.20 4.37
C SER A 40 10.93 3.88 4.47
N MET A 41 11.45 4.39 3.35
CA MET A 41 12.66 5.22 3.27
C MET A 41 12.35 6.47 2.46
#